data_AF-A0A4Q0PHP1-F1
#
_entry.id   AF-A0A4Q0PHP1-F1
#
_cell.length_a   1.000
_cell.length_b   1.000
_cell.length_c   1.000
_cell.angle_alpha   90.00
_cell.angle_beta   90.00
_cell.angle_gamma   90.00
#
_symmetry.space_group_name_H-M   'P 1'
#
loop_
_entity.id
_entity.type
_entity.pdbx_description
1 polymer ?
#
loop_
_entity_poly.entity_id
_entity_poly.type
_entity_poly.pdbx_seq_one_letter_code
_entity_poly.pdbx_strand_id
1 'polypeptide(L)' 'MKIILENENSDFIQRVSDFVKNEKIDFWDELNLSEQKEIKKGIKDLDNGKRISYESFLKKIS' A
#
# COMPACT_ATOMS: atom_id res chain seq x y z
N MET A 1 12.97 -18.96 13.76
CA MET A 1 11.83 -19.65 13.10
C MET A 1 11.62 -21.08 13.60
N LYS A 2 12.67 -21.88 13.85
CA LYS A 2 12.53 -23.29 14.26
C LYS A 2 11.73 -23.51 15.57
N ILE A 3 11.95 -22.66 16.57
CA ILE A 3 11.27 -22.73 17.89
C ILE A 3 9.76 -22.46 17.82
N ILE A 4 9.30 -21.68 16.83
CA ILE A 4 7.87 -21.33 16.70
C ILE A 4 7.09 -22.55 16.18
N LEU A 5 7.65 -23.30 15.23
CA LEU A 5 7.02 -24.50 14.65
C LEU A 5 6.93 -25.69 15.61
N GLU A 6 7.71 -25.66 16.70
CA GLU A 6 7.76 -26.71 17.72
C GLU A 6 6.69 -26.51 18.82
N ASN A 7 5.92 -25.42 18.77
CA ASN A 7 4.81 -25.17 19.70
C ASN A 7 3.49 -25.71 19.12
N GLU A 8 2.90 -26.74 19.76
CA GLU A 8 1.65 -27.40 19.32
C GLU A 8 0.38 -26.55 19.49
N ASN A 9 0.50 -25.29 19.93
CA ASN A 9 -0.65 -24.40 20.03
C ASN A 9 -1.04 -23.88 18.64
N SER A 10 -1.89 -24.64 17.95
CA SER A 10 -2.43 -24.33 16.62
C SER A 10 -2.96 -22.90 16.51
N ASP A 11 -3.59 -22.39 17.57
CA ASP A 11 -4.17 -21.05 17.59
C ASP A 11 -3.09 -19.97 17.57
N PHE A 12 -1.97 -20.21 18.26
CA PHE A 12 -0.82 -19.31 18.25
C PHE A 12 -0.12 -19.31 16.88
N ILE A 13 0.07 -20.49 16.29
CA ILE A 13 0.63 -20.62 14.92
C ILE A 13 -0.26 -19.90 13.89
N GLN A 14 -1.58 -20.05 14.02
CA GLN A 14 -2.54 -19.40 13.14
C GLN A 14 -2.47 -17.87 13.26
N ARG A 15 -2.44 -17.33 14.48
CA ARG A 15 -2.33 -15.87 14.71
C ARG A 15 -1.03 -15.28 14.16
N VAL A 16 0.10 -15.99 14.30
CA VAL A 16 1.38 -15.56 13.73
C VAL A 16 1.35 -15.63 12.20
N SER A 17 0.73 -16.68 11.63
CA SER A 17 0.56 -16.81 10.18
C SER A 17 -0.29 -15.68 9.60
N ASP A 18 -1.41 -15.34 10.24
CA ASP A 18 -2.30 -14.28 9.80
C ASP A 18 -1.65 -12.91 9.93
N PHE A 19 -0.88 -12.66 11.00
CA PHE A 19 -0.06 -11.46 11.14
C PHE A 19 0.94 -11.30 9.99
N VAL A 20 1.70 -12.36 9.65
CA VAL A 20 2.68 -12.33 8.55
C VAL A 20 2.02 -12.23 7.16
N LYS A 21 0.83 -12.80 6.98
CA LYS A 21 0.06 -12.67 5.73
C LYS A 21 -0.48 -11.26 5.54
N ASN A 22 -0.91 -10.60 6.61
CA ASN A 22 -1.43 -9.23 6.56
C ASN A 22 -0.34 -8.19 6.21
N GLU A 23 0.94 -8.48 6.45
CA GLU A 23 2.05 -7.59 6.04
C GLU A 23 2.34 -7.63 4.53
N LYS A 24 1.68 -8.48 3.74
CA LYS A 24 1.97 -8.69 2.31
C LYS A 24 0.92 -8.16 1.35
N ILE A 25 -0.10 -7.46 1.82
CA ILE A 25 -1.06 -6.82 0.92
C ILE A 25 -0.40 -5.51 0.47
N ASP A 26 -0.09 -5.40 -0.82
CA ASP A 26 0.44 -4.16 -1.39
C ASP A 26 -0.63 -3.07 -1.17
N PHE A 27 -0.22 -1.85 -0.79
CA PHE A 27 -1.13 -0.72 -0.67
C PHE A 27 -2.05 -0.58 -1.89
N TRP A 28 -1.53 -0.90 -3.08
CA TRP A 28 -2.31 -0.91 -4.32
C TRP A 28 -3.56 -1.79 -4.25
N ASP A 29 -3.48 -2.94 -3.59
CA ASP A 29 -4.56 -3.92 -3.45
C ASP A 29 -5.60 -3.51 -2.40
N GLU A 30 -5.27 -2.56 -1.52
CA GLU A 30 -6.21 -2.00 -0.53
C GLU A 30 -7.10 -0.89 -1.12
N LEU A 31 -6.72 -0.33 -2.28
CA LEU A 31 -7.45 0.74 -2.93
C LEU A 31 -8.71 0.24 -3.63
N ASN A 32 -9.81 1.00 -3.49
CA ASN A 32 -11.01 0.75 -4.25
C ASN A 32 -10.83 1.12 -5.73
N LEU A 33 -11.75 0.63 -6.59
CA LEU A 33 -11.67 0.83 -8.04
C LEU A 33 -11.67 2.31 -8.46
N SER A 34 -12.28 3.21 -7.69
CA SER A 34 -12.28 4.64 -7.98
C SER A 34 -10.91 5.24 -7.72
N GLU A 35 -10.31 4.94 -6.57
CA GLU A 35 -8.97 5.40 -6.18
C GLU A 35 -7.91 4.91 -7.17
N GLN A 36 -7.96 3.63 -7.55
CA GLN A 36 -7.07 3.08 -8.58
C GLN A 36 -7.21 3.79 -9.93
N LYS A 37 -8.43 4.17 -10.33
CA LYS A 37 -8.69 4.91 -11.58
C LYS A 37 -8.13 6.33 -11.50
N GLU A 38 -8.28 7.00 -10.36
CA GLU A 38 -7.75 8.35 -10.15
C GLU A 38 -6.23 8.37 -10.21
N ILE A 39 -5.56 7.42 -9.55
CA ILE A 39 -4.10 7.30 -9.60
C ILE A 39 -3.62 7.05 -11.03
N LYS A 40 -4.24 6.11 -11.76
CA LYS A 40 -3.91 5.84 -13.18
C LYS A 40 -4.09 7.08 -14.05
N LYS A 41 -5.15 7.87 -13.81
CA LYS A 41 -5.36 9.14 -14.51
C LYS A 41 -4.28 10.16 -14.16
N GLY A 42 -3.91 10.28 -12.89
CA GLY A 42 -2.84 11.16 -12.41
C GLY A 42 -1.51 10.84 -13.08
N ILE A 43 -1.11 9.57 -13.14
CA ILE A 43 0.10 9.11 -13.84
C ILE A 43 0.05 9.53 -15.32
N LYS A 44 -1.06 9.23 -16.02
CA LYS A 44 -1.23 9.63 -17.42
C LYS A 44 -1.14 11.15 -17.62
N ASP A 45 -1.69 11.93 -16.70
CA ASP A 45 -1.63 13.40 -16.78
C ASP A 45 -0.17 13.88 -16.56
N LEU A 46 0.58 13.29 -15.64
CA LEU A 46 2.01 13.57 -15.44
C LEU A 46 2.85 13.25 -16.68
N ASP A 47 2.61 12.10 -17.31
CA ASP A 47 3.30 11.67 -18.54
C ASP A 47 3.01 12.62 -19.71
N ASN A 48 1.78 13.15 -19.77
CA ASN A 48 1.39 14.18 -20.74
C ASN A 48 1.88 15.60 -20.37
N GLY A 49 2.72 15.73 -19.35
CA GLY A 49 3.29 17.01 -18.94
C GLY A 49 2.35 17.90 -18.14
N LYS A 50 1.16 17.43 -17.75
CA LYS A 50 0.24 18.14 -16.85
C LYS A 50 0.70 18.01 -15.41
N ARG A 51 1.88 18.57 -15.14
CA ARG A 51 2.55 18.53 -13.84
C ARG A 51 2.98 19.92 -13.43
N ILE A 52 3.00 20.14 -12.13
CA ILE A 52 3.61 21.32 -11.52
C ILE A 52 4.66 20.82 -10.52
N SER A 53 5.71 21.61 -10.28
CA SER A 53 6.66 21.23 -9.23
C SER A 53 6.00 21.35 -7.86
N TYR A 54 6.43 20.49 -6.94
CA TYR A 54 5.93 20.48 -5.57
C TYR A 54 6.15 21.83 -4.88
N GLU A 55 7.33 22.44 -5.06
CA GLU A 55 7.63 23.78 -4.54
C GLU A 55 6.69 24.86 -5.09
N SER A 56 6.38 24.82 -6.40
CA SER A 56 5.43 25.76 -7.01
C SER A 56 4.01 25.56 -6.49
N PHE A 57 3.63 24.34 -6.14
CA PHE A 57 2.34 24.06 -5.50
C PHE A 57 2.29 24.65 -4.08
N LEU A 58 3.29 24.38 -3.25
CA LEU A 58 3.34 24.89 -1.87
C LEU A 58 3.26 26.42 -1.80
N LYS A 59 3.95 27.11 -2.72
CA LYS A 59 3.88 28.58 -2.84
C LYS A 59 2.48 29.12 -3.16
N LYS A 60 1.60 28.31 -3.77
CA LYS A 60 0.22 28.73 -4.10
C LYS A 60 -0.76 28.56 -2.95
N ILE A 61 -0.45 27.70 -1.98
CA ILE A 61 -1.34 27.36 -0.86
C ILE A 61 -0.85 27.92 0.49
N SER A 62 0.32 28.56 0.49
CA SER A 62 0.84 29.35 1.62
C SER A 62 0.36 30.78 1.51
#